data_AF-A0A917HCK1-F1
#
_entry.id   AF-A0A917HCK1-F1
#
_cell.length_a   1.000
_cell.length_b   1.000
_cell.length_c   1.000
_cell.angle_alpha   90.00
_cell.angle_beta   90.00
_cell.angle_gamma   90.00
#
_symmetry.space_group_name_H-M   'P 1'
#
loop_
_entity.id
_entity.type
_entity.pdbx_description
1 polymer ?
#
loop_
_entity_poly.entity_id
_entity_poly.type
_entity_poly.pdbx_seq_one_letter_code
_entity_poly.pdbx_strand_id
1 'polypeptide(L)'
;MSKRFIIALKVLLHLLCLAPFVYLLHLYRNGTLELKLDPVSYITHFTGNWTLYLLLATLSITPIRRLSPHIAFLVRFRRLIGLYAFFYATLHLATYIFLFSGYDIATALSGLRAGHPGEIATQWKVIWPGIVDDLIQRRFIQVGLLAWVILFLLAATSPSFIMRAMGGKNWQRLHRLIYVAAIAGVIHFWWLVKAGVHTPWKDAAILVVLLLARIAYTLWKRTKKRKSAVRTTAQAAMQ
;
A
#
# COMPACT_ATOMS: atom_id res chain seq x y z
N MET A 1 -10.23 24.60 -12.40
CA MET A 1 -9.00 23.83 -12.74
C MET A 1 -9.15 23.25 -14.14
N SER A 2 -8.23 23.56 -15.06
CA SER A 2 -8.27 23.06 -16.43
C SER A 2 -7.96 21.55 -16.48
N LYS A 3 -8.47 20.84 -17.51
CA LYS A 3 -8.16 19.41 -17.73
C LYS A 3 -6.64 19.17 -17.88
N ARG A 4 -5.96 20.05 -18.63
CA ARG A 4 -4.50 20.01 -18.84
C ARG A 4 -3.73 20.06 -17.53
N PHE A 5 -4.14 20.93 -16.60
CA PHE A 5 -3.50 21.04 -15.29
C PHE A 5 -3.62 19.75 -14.46
N ILE A 6 -4.80 19.11 -14.45
CA ILE A 6 -4.99 17.82 -13.75
C ILE A 6 -4.13 16.72 -14.37
N ILE A 7 -3.99 16.70 -15.71
CA ILE A 7 -3.13 15.73 -16.40
C ILE A 7 -1.67 15.97 -16.01
N ALA A 8 -1.19 17.22 -16.04
CA ALA A 8 0.17 17.58 -15.62
C ALA A 8 0.45 17.14 -14.17
N LEU A 9 -0.48 17.38 -13.25
CA LEU A 9 -0.35 16.92 -11.86
C LEU A 9 -0.29 15.39 -11.74
N LYS A 10 -1.05 14.65 -12.56
CA LYS A 10 -0.97 13.18 -12.55
C LYS A 10 0.38 12.69 -13.07
N VAL A 11 0.89 13.29 -14.14
CA VAL A 11 2.22 12.96 -14.68
C VAL A 11 3.29 13.22 -13.62
N LEU A 12 3.27 14.41 -12.99
CA LEU A 12 4.18 14.72 -11.90
C LEU A 12 4.07 13.70 -10.76
N LEU A 13 2.86 13.30 -10.38
CA LEU A 13 2.66 12.32 -9.34
C LEU A 13 3.18 10.93 -9.73
N HIS A 14 3.04 10.49 -10.98
CA HIS A 14 3.67 9.27 -11.47
C HIS A 14 5.20 9.33 -11.33
N LEU A 15 5.82 10.45 -11.73
CA LEU A 15 7.26 10.65 -11.59
C LEU A 15 7.71 10.63 -10.12
N LEU A 16 6.98 11.33 -9.25
CA LEU A 16 7.27 11.35 -7.81
C LEU A 16 7.13 9.96 -7.18
N CYS A 17 6.11 9.19 -7.56
CA CYS A 17 5.93 7.83 -7.06
C CYS A 17 6.96 6.84 -7.62
N LEU A 18 7.53 7.09 -8.80
CA LEU A 18 8.60 6.27 -9.39
C LEU A 18 10.00 6.68 -8.92
N ALA A 19 10.19 7.92 -8.48
CA ALA A 19 11.50 8.43 -8.06
C ALA A 19 12.23 7.55 -7.03
N PRO A 20 11.57 6.96 -6.01
CA PRO A 20 12.25 6.08 -5.06
C PRO A 20 12.76 4.78 -5.69
N PHE A 21 12.00 4.20 -6.63
CA PHE A 21 12.44 3.05 -7.39
C PHE A 21 13.63 3.39 -8.30
N VAL A 22 13.58 4.55 -8.98
CA VAL A 22 14.70 5.06 -9.79
C VAL A 22 15.94 5.30 -8.92
N TYR A 23 15.76 5.82 -7.69
CA TYR A 23 16.84 6.00 -6.73
C TYR A 23 17.50 4.68 -6.34
N LEU A 24 16.72 3.63 -6.03
CA LEU A 24 17.27 2.29 -5.79
C LEU A 24 18.06 1.75 -6.98
N LEU A 25 17.53 1.91 -8.20
CA LEU A 25 18.23 1.49 -9.42
C LEU A 25 19.54 2.25 -9.61
N HIS A 26 19.55 3.54 -9.30
CA HIS A 26 20.76 4.35 -9.35
C HIS A 26 21.81 3.85 -8.33
N LEU A 27 21.40 3.57 -7.08
CA LEU A 27 22.29 3.01 -6.05
C LEU A 27 22.89 1.65 -6.46
N TYR A 28 22.08 0.82 -7.12
CA TYR A 28 22.55 -0.46 -7.65
C TYR A 28 23.57 -0.26 -8.78
N ARG A 29 23.25 0.58 -9.77
CA ARG A 29 24.08 0.78 -10.96
C ARG A 29 25.44 1.44 -10.68
N ASN A 30 25.52 2.27 -9.65
CA ASN A 30 26.76 2.97 -9.29
C ASN A 30 27.55 2.25 -8.18
N GLY A 31 27.17 1.01 -7.80
CA GLY A 31 27.83 0.21 -6.78
C GLY A 31 27.65 0.70 -5.34
N THR A 32 26.99 1.84 -5.10
CA THR A 32 26.85 2.40 -3.75
C THR A 32 25.89 1.59 -2.86
N LEU A 33 25.07 0.74 -3.47
CA LEU A 33 24.23 -0.20 -2.75
C LEU A 33 25.07 -1.28 -2.02
N GLU A 34 26.18 -1.71 -2.60
CA GLU A 34 27.10 -2.70 -1.99
C GLU A 34 27.82 -2.13 -0.75
N LEU A 35 27.91 -0.81 -0.66
CA LEU A 35 28.47 -0.11 0.51
C LEU A 35 27.51 -0.10 1.72
N LYS A 36 26.28 -0.58 1.57
CA LYS A 36 25.35 -0.75 2.71
C LYS A 36 25.76 -1.97 3.53
N LEU A 37 25.59 -1.89 4.85
CA LEU A 37 25.90 -2.99 5.78
C LEU A 37 25.21 -4.31 5.39
N ASP A 38 23.97 -4.21 4.93
CA ASP A 38 23.19 -5.30 4.37
C ASP A 38 22.32 -4.73 3.22
N PRO A 39 22.75 -4.89 1.96
CA PRO A 39 22.04 -4.38 0.79
C PRO A 39 20.61 -4.93 0.67
N VAL A 40 20.41 -6.23 0.96
CA VAL A 40 19.11 -6.89 0.82
C VAL A 40 18.14 -6.31 1.84
N SER A 41 18.56 -6.27 3.11
CA SER A 41 17.76 -5.66 4.18
C SER A 41 17.47 -4.18 3.89
N TYR A 42 18.42 -3.42 3.34
CA TYR A 42 18.19 -2.03 2.94
C TYR A 42 17.07 -1.91 1.89
N ILE A 43 17.10 -2.71 0.81
CA ILE A 43 16.04 -2.69 -0.21
C ILE A 43 14.70 -3.11 0.39
N THR A 44 14.67 -4.16 1.21
CA THR A 44 13.43 -4.66 1.84
C THR A 44 12.79 -3.58 2.73
N HIS A 45 13.55 -2.93 3.60
CA HIS A 45 13.04 -1.84 4.44
C HIS A 45 12.66 -0.62 3.61
N PHE A 46 13.45 -0.24 2.61
CA PHE A 46 13.15 0.90 1.74
C PHE A 46 11.81 0.70 1.01
N THR A 47 11.63 -0.43 0.33
CA THR A 47 10.39 -0.76 -0.39
C THR A 47 9.18 -0.92 0.54
N GLY A 48 9.39 -1.48 1.74
CA GLY A 48 8.36 -1.57 2.78
C GLY A 48 7.91 -0.19 3.29
N ASN A 49 8.85 0.71 3.56
CA ASN A 49 8.57 2.07 3.99
C ASN A 49 7.76 2.85 2.93
N TRP A 50 8.15 2.76 1.65
CA TRP A 50 7.40 3.42 0.57
C TRP A 50 5.99 2.85 0.39
N THR A 51 5.80 1.55 0.61
CA THR A 51 4.46 0.94 0.67
C THR A 51 3.60 1.62 1.75
N LEU A 52 4.11 1.72 2.99
CA LEU A 52 3.39 2.35 4.11
C LEU A 52 3.13 3.84 3.85
N TYR A 53 4.12 4.60 3.38
CA TYR A 53 3.97 6.02 3.11
C TYR A 53 2.89 6.31 2.07
N LEU A 54 2.89 5.57 0.96
CA LEU A 54 1.89 5.72 -0.10
C LEU A 54 0.49 5.25 0.35
N LEU A 55 0.43 4.21 1.20
CA LEU A 55 -0.82 3.74 1.79
C LEU A 55 -1.41 4.79 2.75
N LEU A 56 -0.60 5.36 3.64
CA LEU A 56 -1.00 6.43 4.56
C LEU A 56 -1.37 7.71 3.80
N ALA A 57 -0.63 8.07 2.76
CA ALA A 57 -0.97 9.18 1.86
C ALA A 57 -2.32 8.95 1.16
N THR A 58 -2.60 7.72 0.73
CA THR A 58 -3.91 7.36 0.15
C THR A 58 -5.05 7.51 1.16
N LEU A 59 -4.81 7.13 2.42
CA LEU A 59 -5.78 7.26 3.51
C LEU A 59 -6.01 8.71 3.93
N SER A 60 -4.97 9.56 3.86
CA SER A 60 -5.00 10.97 4.28
C SER A 60 -5.80 11.87 3.33
N ILE A 61 -5.95 11.51 2.05
CA ILE A 61 -6.74 12.30 1.08
C ILE A 61 -8.17 12.57 1.57
N THR A 62 -8.80 11.61 2.27
CA THR A 62 -10.19 11.81 2.72
C THR A 62 -10.35 12.73 3.93
N PRO A 63 -9.53 12.68 5.00
CA PRO A 63 -9.57 13.71 6.02
C PRO A 63 -9.12 15.07 5.47
N ILE A 64 -8.06 15.13 4.65
CA ILE A 64 -7.55 16.40 4.10
C ILE A 64 -8.61 17.13 3.25
N ARG A 65 -9.31 16.43 2.35
CA ARG A 65 -10.37 17.07 1.53
C ARG A 65 -11.53 17.64 2.35
N ARG A 66 -11.68 17.22 3.61
CA ARG A 66 -12.77 17.70 4.49
C ARG A 66 -12.41 19.02 5.16
N LEU A 67 -11.12 19.39 5.19
CA LEU A 67 -10.66 20.66 5.76
C LEU A 67 -11.01 21.84 4.85
N SER A 68 -10.98 21.65 3.53
CA SER A 68 -11.33 22.72 2.58
C SER A 68 -11.95 22.16 1.29
N PRO A 69 -13.10 22.70 0.83
CA PRO A 69 -13.69 22.37 -0.46
C PRO A 69 -12.75 22.60 -1.65
N HIS A 70 -11.86 23.59 -1.56
CA HIS A 70 -10.89 23.92 -2.62
C HIS A 70 -9.90 22.78 -2.90
N ILE A 71 -9.66 21.91 -1.92
CA ILE A 71 -8.71 20.79 -1.99
C ILE A 71 -9.42 19.48 -2.38
N ALA A 72 -10.74 19.49 -2.59
CA ALA A 72 -11.52 18.29 -2.91
C ALA A 72 -11.08 17.59 -4.21
N PHE A 73 -10.39 18.29 -5.11
CA PHE A 73 -9.81 17.72 -6.32
C PHE A 73 -8.79 16.61 -6.03
N LEU A 74 -8.18 16.55 -4.82
CA LEU A 74 -7.23 15.51 -4.42
C LEU A 74 -7.80 14.09 -4.51
N VAL A 75 -9.13 13.94 -4.40
CA VAL A 75 -9.80 12.63 -4.55
C VAL A 75 -9.50 11.97 -5.90
N ARG A 76 -9.23 12.77 -6.94
CA ARG A 76 -8.92 12.30 -8.29
C ARG A 76 -7.59 11.55 -8.38
N PHE A 77 -6.70 11.72 -7.40
CA PHE A 77 -5.39 11.06 -7.35
C PHE A 77 -5.36 9.83 -6.43
N ARG A 78 -6.40 9.64 -5.60
CA ARG A 78 -6.45 8.55 -4.61
C ARG A 78 -6.18 7.17 -5.20
N ARG A 79 -6.76 6.87 -6.36
CA ARG A 79 -6.54 5.58 -7.04
C ARG A 79 -5.10 5.42 -7.50
N LEU A 80 -4.50 6.47 -8.06
CA LEU A 80 -3.14 6.45 -8.58
C LEU A 80 -2.15 6.15 -7.45
N ILE A 81 -2.25 6.88 -6.32
CA ILE A 81 -1.36 6.65 -5.17
C ILE A 81 -1.55 5.23 -4.60
N GLY A 82 -2.80 4.76 -4.50
CA GLY A 82 -3.09 3.41 -4.02
C GLY A 82 -2.51 2.30 -4.91
N LEU A 83 -2.48 2.50 -6.23
CA LEU A 83 -1.83 1.57 -7.16
C LEU A 83 -0.31 1.54 -6.98
N TYR A 84 0.32 2.70 -6.71
CA TYR A 84 1.74 2.70 -6.35
C TYR A 84 2.02 2.07 -4.99
N ALA A 85 1.14 2.23 -4.00
CA ALA A 85 1.26 1.50 -2.74
C ALA A 85 1.27 -0.03 -3.00
N PHE A 86 0.41 -0.53 -3.90
CA PHE A 86 0.44 -1.94 -4.31
C PHE A 86 1.68 -2.33 -5.12
N PHE A 87 2.18 -1.45 -6.00
CA PHE A 87 3.44 -1.65 -6.72
C PHE A 87 4.61 -1.85 -5.75
N TYR A 88 4.78 -0.94 -4.77
CA TYR A 88 5.82 -1.08 -3.77
C TYR A 88 5.59 -2.27 -2.82
N ALA A 89 4.33 -2.62 -2.51
CA ALA A 89 4.03 -3.81 -1.72
C ALA A 89 4.47 -5.09 -2.46
N THR A 90 4.29 -5.11 -3.78
CA THR A 90 4.74 -6.22 -4.63
C THR A 90 6.24 -6.26 -4.75
N LEU A 91 6.91 -5.11 -4.89
CA LEU A 91 8.38 -5.05 -4.81
C LEU A 91 8.89 -5.55 -3.47
N HIS A 92 8.27 -5.12 -2.36
CA HIS A 92 8.65 -5.55 -1.02
C HIS A 92 8.52 -7.07 -0.86
N LEU A 93 7.39 -7.67 -1.27
CA LEU A 93 7.23 -9.12 -1.29
C LEU A 93 8.26 -9.81 -2.21
N ALA A 94 8.53 -9.22 -3.37
CA ALA A 94 9.53 -9.73 -4.31
C ALA A 94 10.95 -9.71 -3.72
N THR A 95 11.30 -8.75 -2.84
CA THR A 95 12.60 -8.77 -2.16
C THR A 95 12.78 -10.04 -1.32
N TYR A 96 11.73 -10.47 -0.61
CA TYR A 96 11.79 -11.70 0.16
C TYR A 96 11.92 -12.93 -0.76
N ILE A 97 11.10 -13.02 -1.81
CA ILE A 97 11.08 -14.17 -2.72
C ILE A 97 12.38 -14.29 -3.51
N PHE A 98 12.96 -13.18 -3.99
CA PHE A 98 14.08 -13.22 -4.94
C PHE A 98 15.43 -12.81 -4.36
N LEU A 99 15.48 -12.15 -3.20
CA LEU A 99 16.75 -11.74 -2.58
C LEU A 99 17.01 -12.46 -1.24
N PHE A 100 15.96 -12.78 -0.47
CA PHE A 100 16.12 -13.37 0.86
C PHE A 100 16.06 -14.90 0.86
N SER A 101 15.27 -15.50 -0.03
CA SER A 101 15.07 -16.97 -0.10
C SER A 101 16.31 -17.77 -0.53
N GLY A 102 17.38 -17.10 -0.97
CA GLY A 102 18.55 -17.73 -1.58
C GLY A 102 18.44 -17.93 -3.10
N TYR A 103 17.42 -17.37 -3.76
CA TYR A 103 17.33 -17.38 -5.22
C TYR A 103 18.47 -16.59 -5.88
N ASP A 104 19.19 -17.21 -6.83
CA ASP A 104 20.26 -16.56 -7.58
C ASP A 104 19.75 -16.09 -8.94
N ILE A 105 19.40 -14.80 -8.98
CA ILE A 105 18.93 -14.11 -10.18
C ILE A 105 19.99 -14.14 -11.29
N ALA A 106 21.28 -14.02 -10.96
CA ALA A 106 22.34 -13.97 -11.95
C ALA A 106 22.48 -15.34 -12.65
N THR A 107 22.53 -16.41 -11.86
CA THR A 107 22.57 -17.78 -12.38
C THR A 107 21.32 -18.10 -13.19
N ALA A 108 20.12 -17.73 -12.70
CA ALA A 108 18.88 -17.97 -13.44
C ALA A 108 18.85 -17.26 -14.81
N LEU A 109 19.39 -16.03 -14.88
CA LEU A 109 19.48 -15.27 -16.12
C LEU A 109 20.55 -15.82 -17.06
N SER A 110 21.70 -16.26 -16.56
CA SER A 110 22.72 -16.90 -17.41
C SER A 110 22.23 -18.22 -17.97
N GLY A 111 21.56 -19.05 -17.16
CA GLY A 111 20.96 -20.30 -17.61
C GLY A 111 19.94 -20.09 -18.72
N LEU A 112 19.04 -19.12 -18.54
CA LEU A 112 18.05 -18.78 -19.57
C LEU A 112 18.71 -18.34 -20.88
N ARG A 113 19.77 -17.52 -20.82
CA ARG A 113 20.53 -17.08 -22.00
C ARG A 113 21.32 -18.20 -22.66
N ALA A 114 21.77 -19.19 -21.88
CA ALA A 114 22.49 -20.36 -22.35
C ALA A 114 21.56 -21.48 -22.89
N GLY A 115 20.24 -21.27 -22.92
CA GLY A 115 19.29 -22.29 -23.39
C GLY A 115 18.92 -23.33 -22.33
N HIS A 116 19.21 -23.09 -21.05
CA HIS A 116 18.86 -23.92 -19.90
C HIS A 116 17.76 -23.27 -19.04
N PRO A 117 16.52 -23.09 -19.54
CA PRO A 117 15.44 -22.51 -18.74
C PRO A 117 15.06 -23.39 -17.54
N GLY A 118 15.46 -24.67 -17.53
CA GLY A 118 15.26 -25.60 -16.42
C GLY A 118 15.94 -25.16 -15.12
N GLU A 119 17.01 -24.35 -15.19
CA GLU A 119 17.70 -23.82 -14.00
C GLU A 119 16.77 -23.00 -13.10
N ILE A 120 15.83 -22.25 -13.70
CA ILE A 120 14.81 -21.47 -12.97
C ILE A 120 13.94 -22.41 -12.13
N ALA A 121 13.46 -23.49 -12.74
CA ALA A 121 12.59 -24.46 -12.08
C ALA A 121 13.35 -25.23 -10.99
N THR A 122 14.62 -25.55 -11.22
CA THR A 122 15.48 -26.21 -10.23
C THR A 122 15.71 -25.33 -9.02
N GLN A 123 16.10 -24.07 -9.22
CA GLN A 123 16.25 -23.12 -8.11
C GLN A 123 14.94 -22.93 -7.34
N TRP A 124 13.81 -22.80 -8.04
CA TRP A 124 12.50 -22.67 -7.41
C TRP A 124 12.17 -23.87 -6.50
N LYS A 125 12.43 -25.10 -6.97
CA LYS A 125 12.22 -26.32 -6.17
C LYS A 125 13.06 -26.34 -4.91
N VAL A 126 14.28 -25.80 -4.95
CA VAL A 126 15.20 -25.74 -3.81
C VAL A 126 14.73 -24.74 -2.75
N ILE A 127 14.30 -23.54 -3.15
CA ILE A 127 13.91 -22.48 -2.20
C ILE A 127 12.48 -22.64 -1.67
N TRP A 128 11.60 -23.35 -2.38
CA TRP A 128 10.17 -23.43 -2.06
C TRP A 128 9.88 -23.96 -0.64
N PRO A 129 10.51 -25.06 -0.16
CA PRO A 129 10.27 -25.55 1.20
C PRO A 129 10.60 -24.49 2.27
N GLY A 130 11.74 -23.80 2.14
CA GLY A 130 12.14 -22.75 3.08
C GLY A 130 11.18 -21.56 3.10
N ILE A 131 10.67 -21.16 1.93
CA ILE A 131 9.64 -20.10 1.84
C ILE A 131 8.36 -20.51 2.58
N VAL A 132 7.92 -21.76 2.42
CA VAL A 132 6.74 -22.30 3.09
C VAL A 132 6.95 -22.39 4.60
N ASP A 133 8.11 -22.86 5.04
CA ASP A 133 8.46 -22.93 6.47
C ASP A 133 8.46 -21.54 7.10
N ASP A 134 9.09 -20.56 6.47
CA ASP A 134 9.07 -19.18 6.94
C ASP A 134 7.65 -18.61 6.99
N LEU A 135 6.79 -18.91 6.00
CA LEU A 135 5.38 -18.49 6.01
C LEU A 135 4.60 -19.11 7.18
N ILE A 136 4.86 -20.37 7.52
CA ILE A 136 4.17 -21.07 8.61
C ILE A 136 4.68 -20.58 9.97
N GLN A 137 5.98 -20.39 10.11
CA GLN A 137 6.62 -20.10 11.40
C GLN A 137 6.59 -18.62 11.77
N ARG A 138 6.58 -17.71 10.78
CA ARG A 138 6.75 -16.27 11.03
C ARG A 138 5.43 -15.53 10.91
N ARG A 139 4.84 -15.21 12.07
CA ARG A 139 3.58 -14.44 12.18
C ARG A 139 3.60 -13.10 11.43
N PHE A 140 4.74 -12.41 11.42
CA PHE A 140 4.85 -11.15 10.68
C PHE A 140 4.71 -11.37 9.17
N ILE A 141 5.26 -12.45 8.59
CA ILE A 141 5.10 -12.77 7.17
C ILE A 141 3.63 -13.03 6.85
N GLN A 142 2.91 -13.78 7.70
CA GLN A 142 1.48 -14.06 7.51
C GLN A 142 0.64 -12.79 7.45
N VAL A 143 0.86 -11.85 8.38
CA VAL A 143 0.15 -10.56 8.39
C VAL A 143 0.54 -9.68 7.20
N GLY A 144 1.82 -9.71 6.80
CA GLY A 144 2.29 -9.01 5.60
C GLY A 144 1.65 -9.55 4.33
N LEU A 145 1.58 -10.88 4.18
CA LEU A 145 0.91 -11.55 3.06
C LEU A 145 -0.59 -11.24 3.03
N LEU A 146 -1.26 -11.25 4.19
CA LEU A 146 -2.66 -10.84 4.29
C LEU A 146 -2.87 -9.39 3.81
N ALA A 147 -2.00 -8.47 4.23
CA ALA A 147 -2.06 -7.08 3.76
C ALA A 147 -1.85 -7.00 2.24
N TRP A 148 -0.88 -7.73 1.70
CA TRP A 148 -0.62 -7.79 0.26
C TRP A 148 -1.80 -8.37 -0.52
N VAL A 149 -2.42 -9.47 -0.06
CA VAL A 149 -3.61 -10.07 -0.69
C VAL A 149 -4.77 -9.07 -0.74
N ILE A 150 -5.00 -8.34 0.35
CA ILE A 150 -6.02 -7.28 0.35
C ILE A 150 -5.68 -6.21 -0.70
N LEU A 151 -4.43 -5.70 -0.71
CA LEU A 151 -4.02 -4.69 -1.69
C LEU A 151 -4.11 -5.20 -3.13
N PHE A 152 -3.78 -6.46 -3.39
CA PHE A 152 -3.94 -7.12 -4.68
C PHE A 152 -5.40 -7.11 -5.12
N LEU A 153 -6.33 -7.52 -4.25
CA LEU A 153 -7.77 -7.49 -4.57
C LEU A 153 -8.27 -6.07 -4.87
N LEU A 154 -7.79 -5.07 -4.12
CA LEU A 154 -8.13 -3.66 -4.37
C LEU A 154 -7.56 -3.16 -5.70
N ALA A 155 -6.33 -3.54 -6.05
CA ALA A 155 -5.68 -3.20 -7.31
C ALA A 155 -6.37 -3.88 -8.50
N ALA A 156 -6.67 -5.18 -8.39
CA ALA A 156 -7.36 -5.97 -9.39
C ALA A 156 -8.77 -5.43 -9.68
N THR A 157 -9.45 -4.87 -8.67
CA THR A 157 -10.78 -4.25 -8.82
C THR A 157 -10.73 -2.73 -9.06
N SER A 158 -9.55 -2.17 -9.33
CA SER A 158 -9.36 -0.75 -9.64
C SER A 158 -9.75 -0.33 -11.07
N PRO A 159 -9.70 -1.19 -12.12
CA PRO A 159 -10.13 -0.82 -13.46
C PRO A 159 -11.60 -0.35 -13.50
N SER A 160 -11.89 0.62 -14.36
CA SER A 160 -13.21 1.24 -14.43
C SER A 160 -14.31 0.27 -14.89
N PHE A 161 -14.00 -0.72 -15.72
CA PHE A 161 -14.97 -1.72 -16.15
C PHE A 161 -15.38 -2.66 -15.01
N ILE A 162 -14.45 -3.10 -14.16
CA ILE A 162 -14.75 -3.94 -12.99
C ILE A 162 -15.57 -3.15 -11.96
N MET A 163 -15.20 -1.90 -11.70
CA MET A 163 -15.96 -1.04 -10.79
C MET A 163 -17.41 -0.83 -11.27
N ARG A 164 -17.62 -0.69 -12.59
CA ARG A 164 -18.97 -0.60 -13.17
C ARG A 164 -19.73 -1.92 -13.03
N ALA A 165 -19.08 -3.06 -13.33
CA ALA A 165 -19.69 -4.39 -13.26
C ALA A 165 -20.11 -4.79 -11.82
N MET A 166 -19.27 -4.53 -10.81
CA MET A 166 -19.56 -4.85 -9.42
C MET A 166 -20.65 -3.98 -8.78
N GLY A 167 -20.92 -2.82 -9.38
CA GLY A 167 -21.74 -1.76 -8.79
C GLY A 167 -20.99 -0.97 -7.70
N GLY A 168 -21.19 0.35 -7.70
CA GLY A 168 -20.44 1.27 -6.83
C GLY A 168 -20.57 0.98 -5.33
N LYS A 169 -21.70 0.42 -4.86
CA LYS A 169 -21.89 0.06 -3.44
C LYS A 169 -20.97 -1.09 -3.01
N ASN A 170 -20.94 -2.19 -3.76
CA ASN A 170 -20.11 -3.36 -3.44
C ASN A 170 -18.63 -3.03 -3.63
N TRP A 171 -18.28 -2.30 -4.69
CA TRP A 171 -16.92 -1.79 -4.89
C TRP A 171 -16.43 -0.96 -3.70
N GLN A 172 -17.28 -0.06 -3.18
CA GLN A 172 -16.96 0.71 -1.97
C GLN A 172 -16.84 -0.18 -0.72
N ARG A 173 -17.65 -1.23 -0.57
CA ARG A 173 -17.53 -2.19 0.55
C ARG A 173 -16.18 -2.87 0.52
N LEU A 174 -15.78 -3.43 -0.64
CA LEU A 174 -14.48 -4.06 -0.82
C LEU A 174 -13.34 -3.07 -0.55
N HIS A 175 -13.42 -1.85 -1.09
CA HIS A 175 -12.40 -0.82 -0.89
C HIS A 175 -12.32 -0.25 0.53
N ARG A 176 -13.20 -0.66 1.46
CA ARG A 176 -12.99 -0.40 2.90
C ARG A 176 -11.95 -1.32 3.53
N LEU A 177 -11.61 -2.45 2.89
CA LEU A 177 -10.54 -3.33 3.35
C LEU A 177 -9.16 -2.64 3.35
N ILE A 178 -9.00 -1.49 2.69
CA ILE A 178 -7.79 -0.67 2.79
C ILE A 178 -7.43 -0.30 4.23
N TYR A 179 -8.41 -0.14 5.13
CA TYR A 179 -8.13 0.11 6.55
C TYR A 179 -7.54 -1.11 7.23
N VAL A 180 -8.05 -2.30 6.88
CA VAL A 180 -7.51 -3.58 7.38
C VAL A 180 -6.10 -3.78 6.87
N ALA A 181 -5.85 -3.54 5.58
CA ALA A 181 -4.50 -3.61 5.00
C ALA A 181 -3.52 -2.63 5.69
N ALA A 182 -3.95 -1.42 6.01
CA ALA A 182 -3.10 -0.44 6.70
C ALA A 182 -2.78 -0.84 8.15
N ILE A 183 -3.79 -1.33 8.89
CA ILE A 183 -3.57 -1.84 10.25
C ILE A 183 -2.64 -3.07 10.21
N ALA A 184 -2.89 -4.02 9.31
CA ALA A 184 -2.05 -5.18 9.12
C ALA A 184 -0.62 -4.79 8.74
N GLY A 185 -0.42 -3.81 7.84
CA GLY A 185 0.91 -3.30 7.47
C GLY A 185 1.68 -2.73 8.66
N VAL A 186 1.03 -1.96 9.55
CA VAL A 186 1.66 -1.44 10.77
C VAL A 186 1.99 -2.57 11.76
N ILE A 187 1.08 -3.53 11.96
CA ILE A 187 1.34 -4.71 12.82
C ILE A 187 2.50 -5.54 12.28
N HIS A 188 2.52 -5.80 10.98
CA HIS A 188 3.61 -6.47 10.28
C HIS A 188 4.96 -5.77 10.56
N PHE A 189 5.02 -4.44 10.42
CA PHE A 189 6.23 -3.68 10.70
C PHE A 189 6.63 -3.73 12.19
N TRP A 190 5.66 -3.67 13.09
CA TRP A 190 5.92 -3.76 14.54
C TRP A 190 6.48 -5.12 14.97
N TRP A 191 6.02 -6.21 14.35
CA TRP A 191 6.54 -7.56 14.63
C TRP A 191 7.85 -7.88 13.92
N LEU A 192 8.18 -7.14 12.86
CA LEU A 192 9.46 -7.27 12.16
C LEU A 192 10.62 -6.71 12.99
N VAL A 193 10.41 -5.57 13.66
CA VAL A 193 11.47 -4.90 14.42
C VAL A 193 11.77 -5.64 15.73
N LYS A 194 13.04 -5.59 16.14
CA LYS A 194 13.46 -6.18 17.42
C LYS A 194 12.74 -5.50 18.58
N ALA A 195 12.49 -6.25 19.66
CA ALA A 195 11.92 -5.70 20.88
C ALA A 195 12.76 -4.50 21.38
N GLY A 196 12.09 -3.40 21.75
CA GLY A 196 12.73 -2.14 22.14
C GLY A 196 13.04 -1.17 20.99
N VAL A 197 12.94 -1.61 19.73
CA VAL A 197 13.05 -0.71 18.57
C VAL A 197 11.68 -0.14 18.24
N HIS A 198 11.53 1.18 18.41
CA HIS A 198 10.25 1.86 18.23
C HIS A 198 10.05 2.50 16.85
N THR A 199 10.88 2.22 15.85
CA THR A 199 10.80 2.86 14.52
C THR A 199 9.39 2.95 13.92
N PRO A 200 8.46 1.98 14.10
CA PRO A 200 7.11 2.05 13.51
C PRO A 200 6.15 3.02 14.22
N TRP A 201 6.55 3.64 15.35
CA TRP A 201 5.64 4.48 16.16
C TRP A 201 5.05 5.64 15.38
N LYS A 202 5.82 6.24 14.45
CA LYS A 202 5.37 7.38 13.62
C LYS A 202 4.23 6.96 12.69
N ASP A 203 4.40 5.84 12.00
CA ASP A 203 3.40 5.32 11.05
C ASP A 203 2.14 4.87 11.79
N ALA A 204 2.29 4.24 12.96
CA ALA A 204 1.19 3.88 13.84
C ALA A 204 0.40 5.12 14.31
N ALA A 205 1.10 6.16 14.79
CA ALA A 205 0.48 7.41 15.24
C ALA A 205 -0.29 8.10 14.11
N ILE A 206 0.31 8.21 12.92
CA ILE A 206 -0.36 8.77 11.73
C ILE A 206 -1.62 7.95 11.41
N LEU A 207 -1.52 6.62 11.36
CA LEU A 207 -2.68 5.77 11.07
C LEU A 207 -3.80 5.96 12.09
N VAL A 208 -3.48 5.95 13.39
CA VAL A 208 -4.45 6.16 14.47
C VAL A 208 -5.16 7.50 14.30
N VAL A 209 -4.42 8.59 14.11
CA VAL A 209 -5.00 9.92 13.88
C VAL A 209 -5.92 9.93 12.66
N LEU A 210 -5.51 9.32 11.54
CA LEU A 210 -6.31 9.24 10.32
C LEU A 210 -7.62 8.45 10.51
N LEU A 211 -7.58 7.36 11.29
CA LEU A 211 -8.74 6.54 11.60
C LEU A 211 -9.69 7.25 12.57
N LEU A 212 -9.16 7.86 13.64
CA LEU A 212 -9.94 8.63 14.61
C LEU A 212 -10.63 9.83 13.96
N ALA A 213 -9.92 10.61 13.14
CA ALA A 213 -10.50 11.72 12.38
C ALA A 213 -11.67 11.27 11.49
N ARG A 214 -11.63 10.03 10.99
CA ARG A 214 -12.70 9.46 10.16
C ARG A 214 -13.91 9.04 10.98
N ILE A 215 -13.70 8.43 12.14
CA ILE A 215 -14.76 8.04 13.08
C ILE A 215 -15.46 9.29 13.60
N ALA A 216 -14.70 10.26 14.13
CA ALA A 216 -15.22 11.51 14.67
C ALA A 216 -16.12 12.25 13.67
N TYR A 217 -15.67 12.40 12.43
CA TYR A 217 -16.48 13.02 11.37
C TYR A 217 -17.77 12.23 11.06
N THR A 218 -17.69 10.90 11.04
CA THR A 218 -18.85 10.06 10.74
C THR A 218 -19.91 10.18 11.84
N LEU A 219 -19.49 10.23 13.11
CA LEU A 219 -20.37 10.45 14.25
C LEU A 219 -20.98 11.87 14.20
N TRP A 220 -20.18 12.91 13.97
CA TRP A 220 -20.65 14.29 13.83
C TRP A 220 -21.70 14.47 12.72
N LYS A 221 -21.48 13.84 11.56
CA LYS A 221 -22.45 13.91 10.45
C LYS A 221 -23.77 13.20 10.81
N ARG A 222 -23.71 12.07 11.51
CA ARG A 222 -24.89 11.32 11.97
C ARG A 222 -25.71 12.15 12.96
N THR A 223 -25.06 12.79 13.94
CA THR A 223 -25.75 13.64 14.93
C THR A 223 -26.39 14.86 14.26
N LYS A 224 -25.70 15.54 13.33
CA LYS A 224 -26.28 16.67 12.58
C LYS A 224 -27.50 16.25 11.75
N LYS A 225 -27.41 15.12 11.02
CA LYS A 225 -28.55 14.60 10.23
C LYS A 225 -29.74 14.21 11.12
N ARG A 226 -29.49 13.58 12.27
CA ARG A 226 -30.54 13.21 13.25
C ARG A 226 -31.23 14.47 13.80
N LYS A 227 -30.48 15.50 14.18
CA LYS A 227 -31.03 16.78 14.65
C LYS A 227 -31.89 17.46 13.58
N SER A 228 -31.45 17.47 12.32
CA SER A 228 -32.25 18.02 11.20
C SER A 228 -33.56 17.26 10.99
N ALA A 229 -33.54 15.92 11.03
CA ALA A 229 -34.73 15.10 10.85
C ALA A 229 -35.76 15.31 11.98
N VAL A 230 -35.32 15.34 13.23
CA VAL A 230 -36.20 15.61 14.39
C VAL A 230 -36.86 16.98 14.27
N ARG A 231 -36.11 18.02 13.85
CA ARG A 231 -36.66 19.36 13.64
C ARG A 231 -37.72 19.39 12.53
N THR A 232 -37.50 18.70 11.41
CA THR A 232 -38.49 18.63 10.32
C THR A 232 -39.76 17.92 10.75
N THR A 233 -39.67 16.80 11.49
CA THR A 233 -40.84 16.09 12.01
C THR A 233 -41.61 16.93 13.02
N ALA A 234 -40.93 17.64 13.92
CA ALA A 234 -41.58 18.54 14.88
C ALA A 234 -42.32 19.70 14.19
N GLN A 235 -41.73 20.28 13.13
CA GLN A 235 -42.38 21.35 12.35
C GLN A 235 -43.62 20.85 11.59
N ALA A 236 -43.58 19.62 11.06
CA ALA A 236 -44.73 19.02 10.37
C ALA A 236 -45.88 18.64 11.30
N ALA A 237 -45.61 18.39 12.58
CA ALA A 237 -46.64 18.07 13.58
C ALA A 237 -47.33 19.33 14.17
N MET A 238 -46.82 20.53 13.88
CA MET A 238 -47.39 21.81 14.32
C MET A 238 -48.24 22.49 13.23
N GLN A 239 -48.37 21.87 12.05
CA GLN A 239 -49.22 22.31 10.94
C GLN A 239 -50.45 21.41 10.86
#